data_AF-A0A5J4DSM2-F1
#
_entry.id   AF-A0A5J4DSM2-F1
#
_cell.length_a   1.000
_cell.length_b   1.000
_cell.length_c   1.000
_cell.angle_alpha   90.00
_cell.angle_beta   90.00
_cell.angle_gamma   90.00
#
_symmetry.space_group_name_H-M   'P 1'
#
loop_
_entity.id
_entity.type
_entity.pdbx_description
1 polymer ?
#
loop_
_entity_poly.entity_id
_entity_poly.type
_entity_poly.pdbx_seq_one_letter_code
_entity_poly.pdbx_strand_id
1 'polypeptide(L)' 'MSQNPRKYIIFGIIGIFIIIIIISTGELNSCGIQHVTLVNDIKILEQNSDPEFCENTVNKILEFNEQCEPYIEILDCG' A
#
# COMPACT_ATOMS: atom_id res chain seq x y z
N MET A 1 -16.54 39.29 -11.79
CA MET A 1 -16.59 37.81 -11.74
C MET A 1 -17.54 37.42 -10.61
N SER A 2 -18.83 37.15 -10.89
CA SER A 2 -19.81 36.83 -9.83
C SER A 2 -19.55 35.41 -9.30
N GLN A 3 -18.90 35.35 -8.15
CA GLN A 3 -18.51 34.11 -7.49
C GLN A 3 -19.75 33.51 -6.81
N ASN A 4 -20.39 32.54 -7.46
CA ASN A 4 -21.60 31.92 -6.95
C ASN A 4 -21.23 30.89 -5.87
N PRO A 5 -21.53 31.11 -4.58
CA PRO A 5 -21.08 30.24 -3.49
C PRO A 5 -21.60 28.81 -3.62
N ARG A 6 -22.77 28.63 -4.25
CA ARG A 6 -23.34 27.31 -4.57
C ARG A 6 -22.43 26.45 -5.46
N LYS A 7 -21.71 27.06 -6.41
CA LYS A 7 -20.83 26.31 -7.32
C LYS A 7 -19.62 25.74 -6.58
N TYR A 8 -19.05 26.49 -5.64
CA TYR A 8 -17.91 26.05 -4.83
C TYR A 8 -18.27 24.91 -3.88
N ILE A 9 -19.48 24.96 -3.29
CA ILE A 9 -19.99 23.87 -2.45
C ILE A 9 -20.12 22.58 -3.27
N ILE A 10 -20.66 22.66 -4.49
CA ILE A 10 -20.80 21.51 -5.39
C ILE A 10 -19.41 20.94 -5.76
N PHE A 11 -18.44 21.80 -6.10
CA PHE A 11 -17.07 21.35 -6.38
C PHE A 11 -16.40 20.70 -5.18
N GLY A 12 -16.63 21.23 -3.97
CA GLY A 12 -16.12 20.63 -2.73
C GLY A 12 -16.65 19.22 -2.50
N ILE A 13 -17.96 19.01 -2.69
CA ILE A 13 -18.59 17.70 -2.53
C ILE A 13 -18.05 16.70 -3.55
N ILE A 14 -17.92 17.10 -4.82
CA ILE A 14 -17.37 16.24 -5.88
C ILE A 14 -15.92 15.85 -5.56
N GLY A 15 -15.11 16.80 -5.09
CA GLY A 15 -13.71 16.53 -4.70
C GLY A 15 -13.61 15.51 -3.57
N ILE A 16 -14.44 15.66 -2.53
CA ILE A 16 -14.51 14.70 -1.41
C ILE A 16 -14.93 13.32 -1.92
N PHE A 17 -15.91 13.26 -2.83
CA PHE A 17 -16.41 12.01 -3.39
C PHE A 17 -15.32 11.26 -4.18
N ILE A 18 -14.51 11.98 -4.96
CA ILE A 18 -13.37 11.41 -5.69
C ILE A 18 -12.32 10.85 -4.72
N ILE A 19 -12.00 11.58 -3.64
CA ILE A 19 -11.05 11.10 -2.62
C ILE A 19 -11.56 9.84 -1.96
N ILE A 20 -12.85 9.77 -1.61
CA ILE A 20 -13.46 8.57 -1.03
C ILE A 20 -13.37 7.39 -2.00
N ILE A 21 -13.63 7.60 -3.29
CA ILE A 21 -13.51 6.55 -4.31
C ILE A 21 -12.07 6.03 -4.39
N ILE A 22 -11.07 6.90 -4.45
CA ILE A 22 -9.64 6.51 -4.51
C ILE A 22 -9.21 5.72 -3.28
N ILE A 23 -9.67 6.10 -2.08
CA ILE A 23 -9.39 5.34 -0.86
C ILE A 23 -10.11 3.98 -0.90
N SER A 24 -11.35 3.96 -1.42
CA SER A 24 -12.18 2.75 -1.47
C SER A 24 -11.74 1.73 -2.51
N THR A 25 -11.08 2.17 -3.59
CA THR A 25 -10.48 1.26 -4.58
C THR A 25 -9.19 0.62 -4.08
N GLY A 26 -8.73 0.97 -2.87
CA GLY A 26 -7.53 0.37 -2.26
C GLY A 26 -6.23 0.75 -2.97
N GLU A 27 -6.28 1.63 -3.98
CA GLU A 27 -5.12 2.03 -4.80
C GLU A 27 -4.04 2.78 -4.00
N LEU A 28 -4.36 3.27 -2.80
CA LEU A 28 -3.36 3.81 -1.87
C LEU A 28 -2.40 2.72 -1.35
N ASN A 29 -2.86 1.47 -1.26
CA ASN A 29 -2.03 0.29 -1.02
C ASN A 29 -1.48 -0.23 -2.36
N SER A 30 -0.94 0.65 -3.20
CA SER A 30 -0.42 0.22 -4.49
C SER A 30 0.68 -0.81 -4.30
N CYS A 31 0.68 -1.83 -5.16
CA CYS A 31 1.71 -2.86 -5.21
C CYS A 31 3.12 -2.26 -5.21
N GLY A 32 3.33 -1.08 -5.83
CA GLY A 32 4.63 -0.41 -5.82
C GLY A 32 5.10 0.02 -4.42
N ILE A 33 4.21 0.57 -3.58
CA ILE A 33 4.54 1.00 -2.22
C ILE A 33 4.80 -0.21 -1.33
N GLN A 34 3.95 -1.24 -1.45
CA GLN A 34 4.13 -2.49 -0.72
C GLN A 34 5.44 -3.18 -1.10
N HIS A 35 5.76 -3.26 -2.40
CA HIS A 35 7.00 -3.83 -2.90
C HIS A 35 8.23 -3.12 -2.34
N VAL A 36 8.26 -1.78 -2.33
CA VAL A 36 9.39 -1.02 -1.74
C VAL A 36 9.52 -1.29 -0.24
N THR A 37 8.39 -1.39 0.47
CA THR A 37 8.38 -1.67 1.91
C THR A 37 8.92 -3.08 2.20
N LEU A 38 8.45 -4.08 1.45
CA LEU A 38 8.90 -5.47 1.57
C LEU A 38 10.39 -5.64 1.25
N VAL A 39 10.89 -4.99 0.21
CA VAL A 39 12.34 -4.99 -0.11
C VAL A 39 13.17 -4.43 1.06
N ASN A 40 12.66 -3.40 1.76
CA ASN A 40 13.33 -2.88 2.93
C ASN A 40 13.27 -3.84 4.13
N ASP A 41 12.12 -4.47 4.38
CA ASP A 41 11.95 -5.48 5.44
C ASP A 41 12.91 -6.67 5.21
N ILE A 42 13.04 -7.15 3.96
CA ILE A 42 14.00 -8.19 3.56
C ILE A 42 15.44 -7.77 3.86
N LYS A 43 15.80 -6.52 3.54
CA LYS A 43 17.14 -6.00 3.83
C LYS A 43 17.44 -5.93 5.33
N ILE A 44 16.43 -5.66 6.16
CA ILE A 44 16.58 -5.69 7.62
C ILE A 44 16.84 -7.13 8.09
N LEU A 45 16.16 -8.12 7.52
CA LEU A 45 16.38 -9.54 7.83
C LEU A 45 17.79 -10.02 7.48
N GLU A 46 18.36 -9.55 6.37
CA GLU A 46 19.76 -9.83 6.02
C GLU A 46 20.75 -9.31 7.09
N GLN A 47 20.36 -8.27 7.85
CA GLN A 47 21.19 -7.65 8.88
C GLN A 47 20.87 -8.15 10.29
N ASN A 48 19.66 -8.65 10.51
CA ASN A 48 19.14 -9.02 11.82
C ASN A 48 18.21 -10.22 11.68
N SER A 49 18.69 -11.41 12.05
CA SER A 49 17.99 -12.69 11.89
C SER A 49 16.97 -12.93 13.01
N ASP A 50 16.06 -11.98 13.22
CA ASP A 50 14.97 -12.14 14.16
C ASP A 50 13.87 -13.05 13.56
N PRO A 51 13.61 -14.23 14.15
CA PRO A 51 12.72 -15.23 13.55
C PRO A 51 11.25 -14.78 13.51
N GLU A 52 10.80 -14.03 14.53
CA GLU A 52 9.43 -13.50 14.58
C GLU A 52 9.22 -12.44 13.48
N PHE A 53 10.20 -11.56 13.29
CA PHE A 53 10.19 -10.59 12.21
C PHE A 53 10.25 -11.26 10.82
N CYS A 54 10.97 -12.38 10.69
CA CYS A 54 11.04 -13.14 9.45
C CYS A 54 9.68 -13.74 9.08
N GLU A 55 9.03 -14.45 10.00
CA GLU A 55 7.70 -15.03 9.76
C GLU A 55 6.67 -13.96 9.42
N ASN A 56 6.69 -12.82 10.14
CA ASN A 56 5.80 -11.71 9.83
C ASN A 56 6.05 -11.13 8.43
N THR A 57 7.31 -11.05 8.00
CA THR A 57 7.66 -10.59 6.66
C THR A 57 7.23 -11.58 5.58
N VAL A 58 7.39 -12.89 5.81
CA VAL A 58 6.90 -13.95 4.92
C VAL A 58 5.39 -13.86 4.73
N ASN A 59 4.63 -13.63 5.80
CA ASN A 59 3.17 -13.48 5.70
C ASN A 59 2.76 -12.28 4.84
N LYS A 60 3.47 -11.15 4.97
CA LYS A 60 3.24 -9.98 4.09
C LYS A 60 3.62 -10.25 2.64
N ILE A 61 4.68 -11.03 2.38
CA ILE A 61 5.08 -11.44 1.03
C ILE A 61 4.00 -12.33 0.39
N LEU A 62 3.43 -13.27 1.15
CA LEU A 62 2.33 -14.10 0.69
C LEU A 62 1.11 -13.24 0.30
N GLU A 63 0.68 -12.34 1.17
CA GLU A 63 -0.44 -11.43 0.90
C GLU A 63 -0.19 -10.54 -0.32
N PHE A 64 1.04 -10.04 -0.47
CA PHE A 64 1.46 -9.26 -1.64
C PHE A 64 1.39 -10.11 -2.93
N ASN A 65 1.94 -11.31 -2.91
CA ASN A 65 1.98 -12.21 -4.06
C ASN A 65 0.59 -12.72 -4.51
N GLU A 66 -0.43 -12.65 -3.66
CA GLU A 66 -1.82 -12.92 -4.06
C GLU A 66 -2.45 -11.78 -4.86
N GLN A 67 -1.98 -10.54 -4.64
CA GLN A 67 -2.64 -9.33 -5.12
C GLN A 67 -1.81 -8.54 -6.14
N CYS A 68 -0.50 -8.80 -6.20
CA CYS A 68 0.48 -7.94 -6.85
C CYS A 68 1.55 -8.71 -7.62
N GLU A 69 2.09 -8.03 -8.63
CA GLU A 69 3.28 -8.43 -9.38
C GLU A 69 4.37 -7.34 -9.24
N PRO A 70 5.66 -7.68 -9.41
CA PRO A 70 6.19 -9.03 -9.64
C PRO A 70 6.23 -9.86 -8.35
N TYR A 71 6.18 -11.19 -8.48
CA TYR A 71 6.30 -12.11 -7.35
C TYR A 71 7.63 -11.91 -6.62
N ILE A 72 7.55 -11.82 -5.29
CA ILE A 72 8.71 -11.82 -4.38
C ILE A 72 8.91 -13.25 -3.89
N GLU A 73 10.14 -13.75 -3.92
CA GLU A 73 10.46 -15.09 -3.43
C GLU A 73 10.21 -15.19 -1.92
N ILE A 74 9.66 -16.32 -1.48
CA ILE A 74 9.41 -16.59 -0.06
C ILE A 74 10.74 -16.88 0.63
N LEU A 75 11.02 -16.15 1.73
CA LEU A 75 12.21 -16.37 2.55
C LEU A 75 12.05 -17.64 3.40
N ASP A 76 13.11 -18.43 3.47
CA ASP A 76 13.23 -19.52 4.45
C ASP A 76 13.73 -18.94 5.77
N CYS A 77 12.86 -18.94 6.77
CA CYS A 77 13.13 -18.33 8.08
C CYS A 77 13.90 -19.24 9.05
N GLY A 78 14.34 -20.42 8.58
CA GLY A 78 15.15 -21.38 9.36
C GLY A 78 14.33 -22.44 10.08
#